data_AF-A0A925TBN8-F1
#
_entry.id   AF-A0A925TBN8-F1
#
_cell.length_a   1.000
_cell.length_b   1.000
_cell.length_c   1.000
_cell.angle_alpha   90.00
_cell.angle_beta   90.00
_cell.angle_gamma   90.00
#
_symmetry.space_group_name_H-M   'P 1'
#
loop_
_entity.id
_entity.type
_entity.pdbx_description
1 polymer ?
#
loop_
_entity_poly.entity_id
_entity_poly.type
_entity_poly.pdbx_seq_one_letter_code
_entity_poly.pdbx_strand_id
1 'polypeptide(L)' 'EVVGMEGEVIITQDLFVYEIVGEDANGKILGRHRSTGIARPHFWDRARYYNEERRLAEALEKAEAHNED' A
#
# COMPACT_ATOMS: atom_id res chain seq x y z
N GLU A 1 -3.11 -0.92 6.00
CA GLU A 1 -3.26 -0.08 7.20
C GLU A 1 -4.32 -0.64 8.13
N VAL A 2 -4.22 -0.34 9.42
CA VAL A 2 -5.28 -0.66 10.37
C VAL A 2 -6.30 0.48 10.34
N VAL A 3 -7.56 0.15 10.04
CA VAL A 3 -8.64 1.14 9.93
C VAL A 3 -9.52 1.18 11.18
N GLY A 4 -9.54 0.11 11.96
CA GLY A 4 -10.34 0.04 13.19
C GLY A 4 -10.52 -1.37 13.72
N MET A 5 -11.58 -1.57 14.49
CA MET A 5 -11.99 -2.86 15.06
C MET A 5 -13.49 -3.08 14.88
N GLU A 6 -13.89 -4.32 14.65
CA GLU A 6 -15.28 -4.79 14.76
C GLU A 6 -15.34 -5.84 15.88
N GLY A 7 -15.92 -5.46 17.03
CA GLY A 7 -15.79 -6.24 18.25
C GLY A 7 -14.31 -6.43 18.63
N GLU A 8 -13.83 -7.67 18.67
CA GLU A 8 -12.45 -8.04 18.99
C GLU A 8 -11.56 -8.24 17.74
N VAL A 9 -12.08 -8.00 16.54
CA VAL A 9 -11.38 -8.25 15.28
C VAL A 9 -10.81 -6.95 14.71
N ILE A 10 -9.49 -6.92 14.42
CA ILE A 10 -8.85 -5.79 13.73
C ILE A 10 -9.24 -5.79 12.27
N ILE A 11 -9.70 -4.65 11.77
CA ILE A 11 -9.99 -4.43 10.36
C ILE A 11 -8.83 -3.70 9.70
N THR A 12 -8.46 -4.17 8.51
CA THR A 12 -7.37 -3.60 7.72
C THR A 12 -7.83 -3.25 6.30
N GLN A 13 -7.12 -2.31 5.69
CA GLN A 13 -7.22 -1.97 4.27
C GLN A 13 -5.85 -2.11 3.65
N ASP A 14 -5.73 -2.80 2.52
CA ASP A 14 -4.45 -2.94 1.83
C ASP A 14 -4.12 -1.69 1.03
N LEU A 15 -2.92 -1.15 1.25
CA LEU A 15 -2.35 -0.07 0.43
C LEU A 15 -1.47 -0.65 -0.69
N PHE A 16 -0.88 -1.81 -0.42
CA PHE A 16 -0.02 -2.55 -1.32
C PHE A 16 -0.36 -4.02 -1.21
N VAL A 17 -0.37 -4.69 -2.35
CA VAL A 17 -0.43 -6.15 -2.42
C VAL A 17 0.87 -6.66 -3.04
N TYR A 18 1.29 -7.87 -2.71
CA TYR A 18 2.41 -8.49 -3.38
C TYR A 18 1.90 -9.34 -4.55
N GLU A 19 2.30 -8.99 -5.76
CA GLU A 19 2.00 -9.74 -6.97
C GLU A 19 3.13 -10.74 -7.23
N ILE A 20 2.79 -12.02 -7.27
CA ILE A 20 3.73 -13.07 -7.68
C ILE A 20 3.77 -13.11 -9.20
N VAL A 21 4.94 -12.93 -9.78
CA VAL A 21 5.15 -12.93 -11.24
C VAL A 21 5.83 -14.21 -11.73
N GLY A 22 6.35 -15.03 -10.82
CA GLY A 22 6.95 -16.32 -11.15
C GLY A 22 7.80 -16.90 -10.03
N GLU A 23 8.66 -17.83 -10.40
CA GLU A 23 9.56 -18.57 -9.51
C GLU A 23 10.88 -18.80 -10.26
N ASP A 24 12.01 -18.60 -9.59
CA ASP A 24 13.32 -18.85 -10.20
C ASP A 24 13.70 -20.34 -10.18
N ALA A 25 14.82 -20.70 -10.80
CA ALA A 25 15.28 -22.08 -10.89
C ALA A 25 15.62 -22.74 -9.53
N ASN A 26 15.75 -21.95 -8.47
CA ASN A 26 16.03 -22.42 -7.11
C ASN A 26 14.77 -22.43 -6.24
N GLY A 27 13.60 -22.19 -6.83
CA GLY A 27 12.32 -22.16 -6.13
C GLY A 27 12.02 -20.86 -5.39
N LYS A 28 12.75 -19.78 -5.68
CA LYS A 28 12.49 -18.48 -5.04
C LYS A 28 11.36 -17.76 -5.78
N ILE A 29 10.34 -17.36 -5.02
CA ILE A 29 9.24 -16.55 -5.54
C ILE A 29 9.75 -15.20 -6.04
N LEU A 30 9.45 -14.91 -7.29
CA LEU A 30 9.65 -13.62 -7.93
C LEU A 30 8.32 -12.85 -7.87
N GLY A 31 8.38 -11.58 -7.49
CA GLY A 31 7.20 -10.75 -7.39
C GLY A 31 7.54 -9.29 -7.17
N ARG A 32 6.50 -8.47 -7.12
CA ARG A 32 6.60 -7.03 -6.92
C ARG A 32 5.47 -6.54 -6.04
N HIS A 33 5.71 -5.45 -5.31
CA HIS A 33 4.63 -4.76 -4.61
C HIS A 33 3.85 -3.94 -5.63
N ARG A 34 2.53 -4.15 -5.66
CA ARG A 34 1.59 -3.43 -6.50
C ARG A 34 0.74 -2.51 -5.61
N SER A 35 0.69 -1.23 -5.94
CA SER A 35 -0.21 -0.28 -5.28
C SER A 35 -1.66 -0.69 -5.51
N THR A 36 -2.52 -0.50 -4.51
CA THR A 36 -3.97 -0.72 -4.65
C THR A 36 -4.71 0.45 -5.32
N GLY A 37 -4.01 1.56 -5.62
CA GLY A 37 -4.59 2.78 -6.22
C GLY A 37 -5.24 3.73 -5.21
N ILE A 38 -5.04 3.49 -3.91
CA ILE A 38 -5.59 4.33 -2.85
C ILE A 38 -4.72 5.59 -2.73
N ALA A 39 -5.19 6.70 -3.31
CA ALA A 39 -4.50 7.99 -3.24
C ALA A 39 -4.63 8.70 -1.87
N ARG A 40 -5.68 8.39 -1.10
CA ARG A 40 -5.97 8.99 0.21
C ARG A 40 -6.37 7.92 1.22
N PRO A 41 -5.41 7.31 1.94
CA PRO A 41 -5.68 6.34 3.00
C PRO A 41 -6.49 6.92 4.17
N HIS A 42 -7.03 6.09 5.05
CA HIS A 42 -7.77 6.55 6.23
C HIS A 42 -6.93 7.38 7.20
N PHE A 43 -5.60 7.17 7.26
CA PHE A 43 -4.72 8.02 8.07
C PHE A 43 -4.32 9.33 7.40
N TRP A 44 -4.88 9.69 6.24
CA TRP A 44 -4.55 10.92 5.52
C TRP A 44 -4.62 12.18 6.40
N ASP A 45 -5.69 12.33 7.17
CA ASP A 45 -5.86 13.49 8.06
C ASP A 45 -4.79 13.55 9.15
N ARG A 46 -4.30 12.38 9.61
CA ARG A 46 -3.17 12.30 10.53
C ARG A 46 -1.87 12.71 9.85
N ALA A 47 -1.63 12.27 8.61
CA ALA A 47 -0.46 12.74 7.84
C ALA A 47 -0.51 14.26 7.67
N ARG A 48 -1.69 14.82 7.34
CA ARG A 48 -1.90 16.26 7.26
C ARG A 48 -1.65 16.99 8.57
N TYR A 49 -2.11 16.46 9.69
CA TYR A 49 -1.85 17.02 11.03
C TYR A 49 -0.34 17.15 11.31
N TYR A 50 0.46 16.21 10.81
CA TYR A 50 1.91 16.24 10.92
C TYR A 50 2.62 16.95 9.75
N ASN A 51 1.90 17.60 8.83
CA ASN A 51 2.41 18.22 7.60
C ASN A 51 3.15 17.23 6.66
N GLU A 52 2.75 15.96 6.67
CA GLU A 52 3.31 14.86 5.88
C GLU A 52 2.42 14.45 4.70
N GLU A 53 1.28 15.10 4.47
CA GLU A 53 0.32 14.75 3.43
C GLU A 53 0.92 14.82 2.03
N ARG A 54 1.78 15.81 1.76
CA ARG A 54 2.46 15.93 0.46
C ARG A 54 3.40 14.75 0.22
N ARG A 55 4.21 14.39 1.23
CA ARG A 55 5.15 13.27 1.13
C ARG A 55 4.43 11.95 0.96
N LEU A 56 3.29 11.78 1.63
CA LEU A 56 2.44 10.61 1.48
C LEU A 56 1.83 10.53 0.07
N ALA A 57 1.28 11.63 -0.45
CA ALA A 57 0.72 11.68 -1.79
C ALA A 57 1.74 11.29 -2.85
N GLU A 58 2.93 11.89 -2.80
CA GLU A 58 4.02 11.62 -3.72
C GLU A 58 4.48 10.15 -3.68
N ALA A 59 4.48 9.53 -2.50
CA ALA A 59 4.85 8.13 -2.36
C ALA A 59 3.80 7.19 -2.98
N LEU A 60 2.51 7.47 -2.77
CA LEU A 60 1.41 6.67 -3.29
C LEU A 60 1.28 6.80 -4.82
N GLU A 61 1.42 8.02 -5.35
CA GLU A 61 1.41 8.29 -6.79
C GLU A 61 2.56 7.57 -7.51
N LYS A 62 3.79 7.67 -6.99
CA LYS A 62 4.95 6.96 -7.56
C LYS A 62 4.75 5.45 -7.57
N ALA A 63 4.12 4.92 -6.52
CA ALA A 63 3.90 3.49 -6.41
C ALA A 63 2.73 3.00 -7.30
N GLU A 64 1.77 3.87 -7.60
CA GLU A 64 0.74 3.60 -8.62
C GLU A 64 1.32 3.62 -10.03
N ALA A 65 2.16 4.61 -10.37
CA ALA A 65 2.85 4.66 -11.66
C ALA A 65 3.69 3.39 -11.91
N HIS A 66 4.33 2.84 -10.86
CA HIS A 66 5.10 1.60 -10.98
C HIS A 66 4.25 0.36 -11.30
N ASN A 67 2.92 0.41 -11.13
CA ASN A 67 2.05 -0.68 -11.56
C ASN A 67 1.94 -0.76 -13.10
N GLU A 68 2.16 0.34 -13.80
CA GLU A 68 2.01 0.48 -15.26
C GLU A 68 3.29 0.12 -16.03
N ASP A 69 4.41 -0.08 -15.31
CA ASP A 69 5.69 -0.60 -15.82
C ASP A 69 5.66 -2.13 -16.03
#